data_AF-A0A5J4TVC1-F1
#
_entry.id   AF-A0A5J4TVC1-F1
#
_cell.length_a   1.000
_cell.length_b   1.000
_cell.length_c   1.000
_cell.angle_alpha   90.00
_cell.angle_beta   90.00
_cell.angle_gamma   90.00
#
_symmetry.space_group_name_H-M   'P 1'
#
loop_
_entity.id
_entity.type
_entity.pdbx_description
1 polymer ?
#
loop_
_entity_poly.entity_id
_entity_poly.type
_entity_poly.pdbx_seq_one_letter_code
_entity_poly.pdbx_strand_id
1 'polypeptide(L)'
;KSDFNFMKVLFITYSLTGNTLFVAESIGKILKEQYGHTVTFIDAANIIKSAKFGRTHKTVSEGRILDCKELQELRTQLAQTDILGVGCFVSCHLPEIGFEEIFDPNVLSSDLFTNLKFFFSYTTHGSVPHPVSDVLATIINRRSKATYLGHLNVRAPENVVLLQPPQGFHDAWDDNEIARIEPFAKNIGEQLKNPGSIKGVEFKTITNIDYSMQLTMDKFAGKAQVDQSKCKKCKTCVKLCPYDAIKIGSSGFPEFDASICLWCSRCYNKCPNEAIDFPKSYGAQRSKYPKPDFTKAGVGDGKNSKGEIMTPLPQPQEIFARMQWKPCLNDYQGRQNCQRLT
;
A
#
# COMPACT_ATOMS: atom_id res chain seq x y z
N LYS A 1 -39.81 -9.38 -7.78
CA LYS A 1 -38.86 -9.47 -6.64
C LYS A 1 -37.53 -9.92 -7.21
N SER A 2 -36.67 -8.98 -7.59
CA SER A 2 -35.34 -9.30 -8.10
C SER A 2 -34.50 -9.77 -6.92
N ASP A 3 -34.01 -11.01 -6.97
CA ASP A 3 -33.01 -11.50 -6.02
C ASP A 3 -31.81 -10.53 -6.04
N PHE A 4 -31.66 -9.72 -5.01
CA PHE A 4 -30.43 -9.00 -4.76
C PHE A 4 -29.37 -10.06 -4.47
N ASN A 5 -28.63 -10.45 -5.50
CA ASN A 5 -27.65 -11.52 -5.38
C ASN A 5 -26.46 -10.96 -4.58
N PHE A 6 -26.46 -11.17 -3.27
CA PHE A 6 -25.40 -10.70 -2.39
C PHE A 6 -24.08 -11.36 -2.76
N MET A 7 -23.07 -10.55 -3.09
CA MET A 7 -21.76 -11.03 -3.52
C MET A 7 -20.76 -11.09 -2.37
N LYS A 8 -19.78 -11.98 -2.51
CA LYS A 8 -18.60 -12.08 -1.62
C LYS A 8 -17.48 -11.18 -2.16
N VAL A 9 -17.15 -10.15 -1.39
CA VAL A 9 -16.09 -9.18 -1.68
C VAL A 9 -14.87 -9.51 -0.83
N LEU A 10 -13.74 -9.72 -1.48
CA LEU A 10 -12.45 -9.91 -0.83
C LEU A 10 -11.56 -8.70 -1.12
N PHE A 11 -10.99 -8.13 -0.07
CA PHE A 11 -9.95 -7.12 -0.17
C PHE A 11 -8.59 -7.75 0.10
N ILE A 12 -7.65 -7.62 -0.84
CA ILE A 12 -6.23 -7.96 -0.63
C ILE A 12 -5.46 -6.65 -0.58
N THR A 13 -4.99 -6.29 0.62
CA THR A 13 -4.43 -4.97 0.88
C THR A 13 -3.00 -5.06 1.38
N TYR A 14 -2.06 -4.37 0.73
CA TYR A 14 -0.75 -4.11 1.31
C TYR A 14 -0.66 -2.66 1.80
N SER A 15 -0.70 -2.47 3.12
CA SER A 15 -0.61 -1.14 3.73
C SER A 15 0.62 -0.99 4.62
N LEU A 16 1.37 0.09 4.40
CA LEU A 16 2.58 0.40 5.17
C LEU A 16 2.27 0.91 6.58
N THR A 17 1.52 2.02 6.65
CA THR A 17 1.13 2.67 7.91
C THR A 17 -0.37 2.61 8.17
N GLY A 18 -1.17 2.05 7.26
CA GLY A 18 -2.63 1.94 7.42
C GLY A 18 -3.44 2.84 6.47
N ASN A 19 -2.82 3.71 5.68
CA ASN A 19 -3.51 4.56 4.69
C ASN A 19 -4.37 3.72 3.74
N THR A 20 -3.74 2.75 3.08
CA THR A 20 -4.39 1.86 2.12
C THR A 20 -5.41 0.95 2.79
N LEU A 21 -5.14 0.52 4.04
CA LEU A 21 -6.09 -0.27 4.83
C LEU A 21 -7.36 0.52 5.11
N PHE A 22 -7.25 1.81 5.45
CA PHE A 22 -8.41 2.66 5.65
C PHE A 22 -9.25 2.84 4.40
N VAL A 23 -8.62 3.02 3.24
CA VAL A 23 -9.35 3.07 1.96
C VAL A 23 -10.12 1.77 1.75
N ALA A 24 -9.48 0.62 1.96
CA ALA A 24 -10.12 -0.69 1.86
C ALA A 24 -11.30 -0.83 2.84
N GLU A 25 -11.10 -0.54 4.11
CA GLU A 25 -12.11 -0.65 5.17
C GLU A 25 -13.29 0.29 4.93
N SER A 26 -13.04 1.50 4.44
CA SER A 26 -14.07 2.49 4.10
C SER A 26 -14.94 2.04 2.93
N ILE A 27 -14.32 1.55 1.84
CA ILE A 27 -15.06 0.98 0.70
C ILE A 27 -15.84 -0.25 1.16
N GLY A 28 -15.18 -1.17 1.87
CA GLY A 28 -15.79 -2.40 2.37
C GLY A 28 -16.97 -2.14 3.31
N LYS A 29 -16.87 -1.15 4.19
CA LYS A 29 -17.96 -0.72 5.07
C LYS A 29 -19.20 -0.31 4.27
N ILE A 30 -19.02 0.53 3.25
CA ILE A 30 -20.13 0.99 2.38
C ILE A 30 -20.75 -0.20 1.63
N LEU A 31 -19.93 -1.05 0.99
CA LEU A 31 -20.41 -2.23 0.26
C LEU A 31 -21.16 -3.22 1.16
N LYS A 32 -20.75 -3.35 2.43
CA LYS A 32 -21.42 -4.20 3.41
C LYS A 32 -22.72 -3.56 3.94
N GLU A 33 -22.64 -2.35 4.46
CA GLU A 33 -23.73 -1.73 5.21
C GLU A 33 -24.82 -1.15 4.31
N GLN A 34 -24.46 -0.59 3.15
CA GLN A 34 -25.42 0.05 2.25
C GLN A 34 -25.90 -0.88 1.13
N TYR A 35 -25.08 -1.87 0.74
CA TYR A 35 -25.37 -2.78 -0.39
C TYR A 35 -25.51 -4.25 0.01
N GLY A 36 -25.28 -4.60 1.29
CA GLY A 36 -25.55 -5.93 1.85
C GLY A 36 -24.54 -7.02 1.46
N HIS A 37 -23.41 -6.67 0.85
CA HIS A 37 -22.40 -7.65 0.44
C HIS A 37 -21.64 -8.25 1.64
N THR A 38 -21.14 -9.47 1.47
CA THR A 38 -20.21 -10.06 2.46
C THR A 38 -18.82 -9.55 2.18
N VAL A 39 -18.15 -8.96 3.17
CA VAL A 39 -16.82 -8.34 2.98
C VAL A 39 -15.79 -9.01 3.88
N THR A 40 -14.65 -9.35 3.31
CA THR A 40 -13.49 -9.96 3.98
C THR A 40 -12.19 -9.24 3.58
N PHE A 41 -11.18 -9.30 4.45
CA PHE A 41 -9.92 -8.59 4.28
C PHE A 41 -8.73 -9.52 4.51
N ILE A 42 -7.72 -9.39 3.66
CA ILE A 42 -6.43 -10.07 3.75
C ILE A 42 -5.32 -9.01 3.80
N ASP A 43 -4.52 -9.06 4.86
CA ASP A 43 -3.30 -8.24 4.98
C ASP A 43 -2.14 -8.92 4.24
N ALA A 44 -1.80 -8.36 3.09
CA ALA A 44 -0.74 -8.85 2.23
C ALA A 44 0.65 -8.77 2.89
N ALA A 45 0.86 -7.91 3.90
CA ALA A 45 2.13 -7.86 4.62
C ALA A 45 2.44 -9.20 5.32
N ASN A 46 1.41 -9.87 5.86
CA ASN A 46 1.57 -11.17 6.51
C ASN A 46 1.88 -12.27 5.49
N ILE A 47 1.26 -12.23 4.31
CA ILE A 47 1.57 -13.16 3.21
C ILE A 47 3.01 -12.96 2.74
N ILE A 48 3.41 -11.72 2.43
CA ILE A 48 4.79 -11.40 1.98
C ILE A 48 5.80 -11.92 3.02
N LYS A 49 5.51 -11.74 4.31
CA LYS A 49 6.36 -12.24 5.39
C LYS A 49 6.42 -13.75 5.43
N SER A 50 5.28 -14.43 5.58
CA SER A 50 5.23 -15.88 5.77
C SER A 50 5.72 -16.63 4.53
N ALA A 51 5.38 -16.15 3.34
CA ALA A 51 5.81 -16.73 2.08
C ALA A 51 7.23 -16.30 1.68
N LYS A 52 7.83 -15.31 2.35
CA LYS A 52 9.15 -14.73 2.07
C LYS A 52 9.27 -14.12 0.66
N PHE A 53 8.23 -13.41 0.21
CA PHE A 53 8.24 -12.71 -1.07
C PHE A 53 9.12 -11.45 -1.02
N GLY A 54 9.65 -11.04 -2.17
CA GLY A 54 10.47 -9.84 -2.31
C GLY A 54 11.88 -9.89 -1.73
N ARG A 55 12.32 -11.05 -1.21
CA ARG A 55 13.66 -11.21 -0.58
C ARG A 55 14.75 -11.61 -1.56
N THR A 56 14.37 -12.33 -2.61
CA THR A 56 15.23 -12.66 -3.73
C THR A 56 14.73 -11.84 -4.89
N HIS A 57 15.58 -11.02 -5.53
CA HIS A 57 15.22 -10.21 -6.71
C HIS A 57 14.98 -11.07 -7.97
N LYS A 58 14.33 -12.23 -7.81
CA LYS A 58 14.10 -13.26 -8.81
C LYS A 58 12.63 -13.66 -8.76
N THR A 59 12.11 -14.07 -9.90
CA THR A 59 10.77 -14.68 -10.03
C THR A 59 10.63 -15.87 -9.07
N VAL A 60 9.38 -16.13 -8.65
CA VAL A 60 9.08 -17.29 -7.80
C VAL A 60 9.42 -18.57 -8.59
N SER A 61 10.46 -19.28 -8.18
CA SER A 61 10.92 -20.49 -8.86
C SER A 61 9.87 -21.60 -8.77
N GLU A 62 9.67 -22.32 -9.87
CA GLU A 62 8.90 -23.56 -9.89
C GLU A 62 9.42 -24.53 -8.81
N GLY A 63 8.52 -25.13 -8.04
CA GLY A 63 8.87 -26.08 -6.96
C GLY A 63 9.16 -25.46 -5.59
N ARG A 64 9.06 -24.13 -5.42
CA ARG A 64 9.11 -23.51 -4.09
C ARG A 64 7.92 -24.00 -3.25
N ILE A 65 8.21 -24.65 -2.12
CA ILE A 65 7.16 -25.07 -1.17
C ILE A 65 6.57 -23.82 -0.51
N LEU A 66 5.30 -23.53 -0.82
CA LEU A 66 4.54 -22.38 -0.33
C LEU A 66 3.38 -22.85 0.54
N ASP A 67 3.75 -23.42 1.68
CA ASP A 67 2.84 -23.98 2.67
C ASP A 67 2.85 -23.14 3.96
N CYS A 68 2.16 -22.00 3.92
CA CYS A 68 1.91 -21.18 5.10
C CYS A 68 0.41 -20.93 5.26
N LYS A 69 -0.02 -20.76 6.52
CA LYS A 69 -1.42 -20.55 6.88
C LYS A 69 -2.02 -19.34 6.14
N GLU A 70 -1.27 -18.26 6.01
CA GLU A 70 -1.73 -17.03 5.36
C GLU A 70 -2.05 -17.27 3.87
N LEU A 71 -1.26 -18.08 3.15
CA LEU A 71 -1.55 -18.44 1.77
C LEU A 71 -2.72 -19.42 1.66
N GLN A 72 -2.83 -20.39 2.57
CA GLN A 72 -3.97 -21.31 2.60
C GLN A 72 -5.30 -20.55 2.83
N GLU A 73 -5.29 -19.59 3.74
CA GLU A 73 -6.43 -18.71 4.01
C GLU A 73 -6.78 -17.87 2.77
N LEU A 74 -5.79 -17.23 2.15
CA LEU A 74 -6.00 -16.48 0.91
C LEU A 74 -6.60 -17.35 -0.20
N ARG A 75 -6.04 -18.55 -0.44
CA ARG A 75 -6.54 -19.48 -1.46
C ARG A 75 -8.02 -19.84 -1.21
N THR A 76 -8.36 -20.12 0.05
CA THR A 76 -9.73 -20.48 0.46
C THR A 76 -10.71 -19.33 0.23
N GLN A 77 -10.34 -18.10 0.62
CA GLN A 77 -11.20 -16.93 0.45
C GLN A 77 -11.33 -16.55 -1.04
N LEU A 78 -10.22 -16.54 -1.77
CA LEU A 78 -10.20 -16.16 -3.19
C LEU A 78 -11.04 -17.11 -4.05
N ALA A 79 -10.96 -18.42 -3.80
CA ALA A 79 -11.74 -19.42 -4.53
C ALA A 79 -13.27 -19.20 -4.40
N GLN A 80 -13.74 -18.47 -3.39
CA GLN A 80 -15.16 -18.19 -3.17
C GLN A 80 -15.53 -16.74 -3.48
N THR A 81 -14.60 -15.94 -4.00
CA THR A 81 -14.77 -14.50 -4.18
C THR A 81 -15.49 -14.20 -5.49
N ASP A 82 -16.55 -13.37 -5.43
CA ASP A 82 -17.21 -12.80 -6.61
C ASP A 82 -16.54 -11.50 -7.06
N ILE A 83 -16.07 -10.69 -6.09
CA ILE A 83 -15.51 -9.36 -6.31
C ILE A 83 -14.19 -9.20 -5.57
N LEU A 84 -13.13 -8.81 -6.29
CA LEU A 84 -11.82 -8.61 -5.71
C LEU A 84 -11.45 -7.12 -5.69
N GLY A 85 -11.22 -6.57 -4.51
CA GLY A 85 -10.57 -5.27 -4.32
C GLY A 85 -9.07 -5.47 -4.03
N VAL A 86 -8.19 -5.11 -4.97
CA VAL A 86 -6.73 -5.20 -4.76
C VAL A 86 -6.15 -3.82 -4.54
N GLY A 87 -5.39 -3.63 -3.46
CA GLY A 87 -4.78 -2.33 -3.22
C GLY A 87 -3.47 -2.34 -2.48
N CYS A 88 -2.62 -1.37 -2.82
CA CYS A 88 -1.32 -1.16 -2.17
C CYS A 88 -0.94 0.32 -2.14
N PHE A 89 0.06 0.66 -1.35
CA PHE A 89 0.72 1.96 -1.46
C PHE A 89 1.63 2.01 -2.70
N VAL A 90 1.87 3.20 -3.22
CA VAL A 90 2.84 3.44 -4.29
C VAL A 90 4.24 3.53 -3.72
N SER A 91 5.17 2.75 -4.26
CA SER A 91 6.59 2.76 -3.92
C SER A 91 7.41 2.95 -5.20
N CYS A 92 8.08 4.10 -5.33
CA CYS A 92 8.86 4.44 -6.53
C CYS A 92 8.12 4.09 -7.83
N HIS A 93 6.87 4.54 -7.97
CA HIS A 93 6.02 4.30 -9.15
C HIS A 93 5.49 2.86 -9.35
N LEU A 94 5.72 1.94 -8.44
CA LEU A 94 5.25 0.55 -8.56
C LEU A 94 4.57 0.10 -7.26
N PRO A 95 3.88 -1.06 -7.24
CA PRO A 95 3.65 -1.76 -5.99
C PRO A 95 4.98 -1.99 -5.27
N GLU A 96 5.00 -2.06 -3.94
CA GLU A 96 6.22 -2.48 -3.25
C GLU A 96 6.56 -3.94 -3.61
N ILE A 97 7.85 -4.20 -3.89
CA ILE A 97 8.37 -5.52 -4.25
C ILE A 97 7.79 -6.64 -3.36
N GLY A 98 7.37 -7.72 -4.01
CA GLY A 98 6.80 -8.92 -3.40
C GLY A 98 5.28 -8.89 -3.30
N PHE A 99 4.61 -7.75 -3.53
CA PHE A 99 3.15 -7.72 -3.58
C PHE A 99 2.62 -8.42 -4.83
N GLU A 100 3.23 -8.16 -5.99
CA GLU A 100 2.90 -8.83 -7.25
C GLU A 100 3.18 -10.35 -7.23
N GLU A 101 4.19 -10.79 -6.48
CA GLU A 101 4.51 -12.22 -6.32
C GLU A 101 3.34 -13.02 -5.74
N ILE A 102 2.47 -12.39 -4.92
CA ILE A 102 1.25 -13.04 -4.41
C ILE A 102 0.39 -13.55 -5.56
N PHE A 103 0.35 -12.82 -6.68
CA PHE A 103 -0.46 -13.13 -7.84
C PHE A 103 0.32 -13.86 -8.94
N ASP A 104 1.48 -14.43 -8.63
CA ASP A 104 2.21 -15.29 -9.55
C ASP A 104 1.43 -16.62 -9.77
N PRO A 105 1.40 -17.17 -11.00
CA PRO A 105 0.72 -18.44 -11.29
C PRO A 105 1.22 -19.63 -10.46
N ASN A 106 2.47 -19.63 -10.00
CA ASN A 106 3.05 -20.65 -9.14
C ASN A 106 2.65 -20.46 -7.66
N VAL A 107 2.08 -19.32 -7.29
CA VAL A 107 1.64 -19.00 -5.92
C VAL A 107 0.13 -19.21 -5.76
N LEU A 108 -0.63 -18.57 -6.64
CA LEU A 108 -2.08 -18.72 -6.77
C LEU A 108 -2.34 -19.31 -8.14
N SER A 109 -2.91 -20.49 -8.21
CA SER A 109 -3.27 -21.14 -9.47
C SER A 109 -4.47 -20.45 -10.13
N SER A 110 -4.61 -20.60 -11.44
CA SER A 110 -5.62 -19.85 -12.22
C SER A 110 -7.07 -20.28 -11.93
N ASP A 111 -7.28 -21.51 -11.45
CA ASP A 111 -8.60 -22.00 -11.02
C ASP A 111 -9.19 -21.20 -9.85
N LEU A 112 -8.35 -20.61 -9.00
CA LEU A 112 -8.79 -19.77 -7.87
C LEU A 112 -9.52 -18.50 -8.32
N PHE A 113 -9.30 -18.05 -9.55
CA PHE A 113 -9.90 -16.83 -10.10
C PHE A 113 -11.16 -17.11 -10.94
N THR A 114 -11.61 -18.36 -11.05
CA THR A 114 -12.72 -18.75 -11.93
C THR A 114 -14.08 -18.20 -11.48
N ASN A 115 -14.28 -18.04 -10.18
CA ASN A 115 -15.51 -17.45 -9.61
C ASN A 115 -15.51 -15.92 -9.65
N LEU A 116 -14.37 -15.31 -9.95
CA LEU A 116 -14.22 -13.86 -9.93
C LEU A 116 -15.00 -13.24 -11.10
N LYS A 117 -16.01 -12.43 -10.78
CA LYS A 117 -16.87 -11.73 -11.75
C LYS A 117 -16.39 -10.32 -11.99
N PHE A 118 -15.97 -9.64 -10.92
CA PHE A 118 -15.57 -8.24 -10.96
C PHE A 118 -14.31 -8.00 -10.15
N PHE A 119 -13.57 -6.96 -10.50
CA PHE A 119 -12.49 -6.49 -9.65
C PHE A 119 -12.30 -4.98 -9.79
N PHE A 120 -11.68 -4.38 -8.79
CA PHE A 120 -11.27 -2.97 -8.80
C PHE A 120 -9.95 -2.82 -8.08
N SER A 121 -9.27 -1.70 -8.32
CA SER A 121 -8.02 -1.39 -7.61
C SER A 121 -8.13 -0.09 -6.81
N TYR A 122 -7.35 0.00 -5.74
CA TYR A 122 -7.25 1.22 -4.96
C TYR A 122 -5.82 1.39 -4.46
N THR A 123 -5.30 2.61 -4.55
CA THR A 123 -3.94 2.91 -4.15
C THR A 123 -3.86 4.15 -3.28
N THR A 124 -2.80 4.21 -2.49
CA THR A 124 -2.43 5.42 -1.75
C THR A 124 -1.03 5.86 -2.10
N HIS A 125 -0.82 7.16 -2.27
CA HIS A 125 0.50 7.73 -2.55
C HIS A 125 0.74 9.00 -1.75
N GLY A 126 2.01 9.32 -1.51
CA GLY A 126 2.42 10.62 -1.01
C GLY A 126 2.55 11.64 -2.14
N SER A 127 3.71 12.24 -2.24
CA SER A 127 4.09 13.30 -3.19
C SER A 127 4.40 12.79 -4.59
N VAL A 128 4.53 11.46 -4.74
CA VAL A 128 4.83 10.81 -6.01
C VAL A 128 3.60 10.04 -6.51
N PRO A 129 2.80 10.59 -7.43
CA PRO A 129 1.68 9.86 -8.03
C PRO A 129 2.19 8.85 -9.08
N HIS A 130 1.45 7.76 -9.29
CA HIS A 130 1.75 6.84 -10.40
C HIS A 130 0.58 5.90 -10.74
N PRO A 131 0.46 5.39 -11.99
CA PRO A 131 -0.51 4.36 -12.41
C PRO A 131 -0.27 2.96 -11.81
N VAL A 132 -0.02 2.85 -10.50
CA VAL A 132 0.03 1.53 -9.82
C VAL A 132 -1.30 0.80 -9.96
N SER A 133 -2.42 1.52 -9.98
CA SER A 133 -3.75 0.94 -10.25
C SER A 133 -3.84 0.21 -11.59
N ASP A 134 -3.17 0.71 -12.64
CA ASP A 134 -3.11 0.04 -13.94
C ASP A 134 -2.20 -1.21 -13.91
N VAL A 135 -1.14 -1.18 -13.09
CA VAL A 135 -0.30 -2.37 -12.83
C VAL A 135 -1.13 -3.46 -12.16
N LEU A 136 -1.87 -3.11 -11.10
CA LEU A 136 -2.76 -4.05 -10.40
C LEU A 136 -3.86 -4.58 -11.32
N ALA A 137 -4.45 -3.70 -12.15
CA ALA A 137 -5.45 -4.11 -13.11
C ALA A 137 -4.89 -5.07 -14.15
N THR A 138 -3.69 -4.80 -14.66
CA THR A 138 -2.99 -5.69 -15.58
C THR A 138 -2.71 -7.06 -14.97
N ILE A 139 -2.27 -7.10 -13.70
CA ILE A 139 -2.01 -8.36 -12.99
C ILE A 139 -3.30 -9.19 -12.92
N ILE A 140 -4.39 -8.64 -12.39
CA ILE A 140 -5.64 -9.39 -12.19
C ILE A 140 -6.32 -9.76 -13.52
N ASN A 141 -6.27 -8.89 -14.53
CA ASN A 141 -6.81 -9.18 -15.86
C ASN A 141 -6.05 -10.32 -16.56
N ARG A 142 -4.76 -10.53 -16.27
CA ARG A 142 -4.02 -11.71 -16.78
C ARG A 142 -4.39 -13.00 -16.05
N ARG A 143 -4.99 -12.92 -14.86
CA ARG A 143 -5.36 -14.08 -14.04
C ARG A 143 -6.82 -14.49 -14.17
N SER A 144 -7.70 -13.61 -14.65
CA SER A 144 -9.15 -13.79 -14.61
C SER A 144 -9.84 -13.25 -15.87
N LYS A 145 -11.11 -13.63 -16.07
CA LYS A 145 -12.00 -13.02 -17.07
C LYS A 145 -12.94 -11.97 -16.45
N ALA A 146 -12.62 -11.51 -15.23
CA ALA A 146 -13.45 -10.61 -14.46
C ALA A 146 -13.51 -9.22 -15.10
N THR A 147 -14.63 -8.53 -14.93
CA THR A 147 -14.82 -7.16 -15.43
C THR A 147 -14.19 -6.17 -14.46
N TYR A 148 -13.35 -5.28 -14.98
CA TYR A 148 -12.73 -4.22 -14.19
C TYR A 148 -13.73 -3.08 -13.93
N LEU A 149 -13.95 -2.73 -12.67
CA LEU A 149 -14.87 -1.65 -12.24
C LEU A 149 -14.18 -0.29 -12.11
N GLY A 150 -12.88 -0.21 -12.39
CA GLY A 150 -12.08 1.01 -12.29
C GLY A 150 -11.21 1.05 -11.04
N HIS A 151 -10.69 2.25 -10.73
CA HIS A 151 -9.77 2.45 -9.62
C HIS A 151 -9.99 3.73 -8.83
N LEU A 152 -9.43 3.73 -7.62
CA LEU A 152 -9.33 4.90 -6.76
C LEU A 152 -7.87 5.15 -6.37
N ASN A 153 -7.33 6.32 -6.71
CA ASN A 153 -6.00 6.76 -6.24
C ASN A 153 -6.19 7.88 -5.22
N VAL A 154 -5.81 7.64 -3.97
CA VAL A 154 -5.96 8.60 -2.87
C VAL A 154 -4.60 9.13 -2.46
N ARG A 155 -4.42 10.46 -2.49
CA ARG A 155 -3.23 11.06 -1.89
C ARG A 155 -3.35 10.99 -0.38
N ALA A 156 -2.31 10.49 0.28
CA ALA A 156 -2.27 10.25 1.71
C ALA A 156 -1.00 10.85 2.33
N PRO A 157 -0.90 10.92 3.66
CA PRO A 157 0.26 11.53 4.31
C PRO A 157 1.53 10.72 4.06
N GLU A 158 2.62 11.46 3.92
CA GLU A 158 3.94 10.89 3.65
C GLU A 158 4.43 10.05 4.82
N ASN A 159 4.82 8.82 4.52
CA ASN A 159 5.23 7.83 5.50
C ASN A 159 6.58 7.19 5.18
N VAL A 160 7.24 7.63 4.10
CA VAL A 160 8.62 7.26 3.79
C VAL A 160 9.54 8.32 4.38
N VAL A 161 10.55 7.90 5.12
CA VAL A 161 11.44 8.77 5.91
C VAL A 161 12.03 9.94 5.10
N LEU A 162 12.30 9.73 3.81
CA LEU A 162 12.86 10.73 2.91
C LEU A 162 11.89 11.88 2.62
N LEU A 163 10.59 11.57 2.50
CA LEU A 163 9.57 12.50 2.05
C LEU A 163 8.69 13.04 3.19
N GLN A 164 9.05 12.77 4.45
CA GLN A 164 8.20 13.12 5.58
C GLN A 164 7.96 14.64 5.67
N PRO A 165 6.71 15.04 5.96
CA PRO A 165 6.36 16.45 6.04
C PRO A 165 6.88 17.02 7.39
N PRO A 166 6.87 18.36 7.57
CA PRO A 166 7.18 18.94 8.88
C PRO A 166 6.28 18.36 9.98
N GLN A 167 6.74 18.41 11.24
CA GLN A 167 6.02 17.81 12.37
C GLN A 167 4.55 18.21 12.50
N GLY A 168 4.21 19.48 12.25
CA GLY A 168 2.82 19.96 12.29
C GLY A 168 1.88 19.35 11.23
N PHE A 169 2.44 18.73 10.18
CA PHE A 169 1.69 18.16 9.05
C PHE A 169 1.73 16.64 9.03
N HIS A 170 2.22 16.01 10.08
CA HIS A 170 2.42 14.57 10.06
C HIS A 170 1.11 13.79 9.99
N ASP A 171 0.10 14.26 10.71
CA ASP A 171 -1.22 13.64 10.72
C ASP A 171 -2.10 14.17 9.58
N ALA A 172 -1.76 15.32 8.99
CA ALA A 172 -2.54 16.03 7.96
C ALA A 172 -2.93 15.13 6.78
N TRP A 173 -4.23 14.92 6.54
CA TRP A 173 -4.75 14.26 5.35
C TRP A 173 -5.77 15.19 4.70
N ASP A 174 -5.62 15.47 3.40
CA ASP A 174 -6.56 16.31 2.65
C ASP A 174 -7.97 15.70 2.64
N ASP A 175 -8.96 16.47 3.11
CA ASP A 175 -10.35 16.03 3.16
C ASP A 175 -10.95 15.78 1.78
N ASN A 176 -10.51 16.51 0.76
CA ASN A 176 -10.98 16.28 -0.61
C ASN A 176 -10.52 14.90 -1.11
N GLU A 177 -9.36 14.42 -0.65
CA GLU A 177 -8.86 13.08 -0.98
C GLU A 177 -9.67 12.01 -0.25
N ILE A 178 -9.95 12.19 1.04
CA ILE A 178 -10.78 11.27 1.83
C ILE A 178 -12.22 11.23 1.28
N ALA A 179 -12.79 12.39 0.92
CA ALA A 179 -14.15 12.53 0.42
C ALA A 179 -14.39 11.81 -0.93
N ARG A 180 -13.33 11.42 -1.65
CA ARG A 180 -13.43 10.63 -2.90
C ARG A 180 -13.71 9.14 -2.66
N ILE A 181 -13.47 8.63 -1.45
CA ILE A 181 -13.62 7.21 -1.13
C ILE A 181 -15.09 6.79 -1.18
N GLU A 182 -15.99 7.58 -0.58
CA GLU A 182 -17.41 7.25 -0.51
C GLU A 182 -18.09 7.23 -1.89
N PRO A 183 -17.95 8.27 -2.75
CA PRO A 183 -18.50 8.25 -4.10
C PRO A 183 -18.01 7.06 -4.93
N PHE A 184 -16.73 6.69 -4.81
CA PHE A 184 -16.18 5.52 -5.48
C PHE A 184 -16.86 4.22 -5.02
N ALA A 185 -16.97 4.01 -3.70
CA ALA A 185 -17.61 2.83 -3.13
C ALA A 185 -19.11 2.75 -3.49
N LYS A 186 -19.83 3.88 -3.42
CA LYS A 186 -21.23 3.97 -3.84
C LYS A 186 -21.39 3.68 -5.33
N ASN A 187 -20.52 4.22 -6.18
CA ASN A 187 -20.55 3.93 -7.61
C ASN A 187 -20.37 2.43 -7.91
N ILE A 188 -19.49 1.74 -7.18
CA ILE A 188 -19.36 0.27 -7.27
C ILE A 188 -20.66 -0.40 -6.82
N GLY A 189 -21.17 -0.05 -5.62
CA GLY A 189 -22.37 -0.67 -5.07
C GLY A 189 -23.61 -0.48 -5.96
N GLU A 190 -23.81 0.71 -6.54
CA GLU A 190 -24.90 0.99 -7.46
C GLU A 190 -24.81 0.14 -8.73
N GLN A 191 -23.62 0.02 -9.32
CA GLN A 191 -23.41 -0.84 -10.49
C GLN A 191 -23.77 -2.31 -10.20
N LEU A 192 -23.42 -2.79 -9.00
CA LEU A 192 -23.67 -4.17 -8.58
C LEU A 192 -25.15 -4.49 -8.32
N LYS A 193 -26.05 -3.50 -8.28
CA LYS A 193 -27.50 -3.76 -8.28
C LYS A 193 -27.99 -4.38 -9.59
N ASN A 194 -27.29 -4.12 -10.69
CA ASN A 194 -27.59 -4.71 -12.01
C ASN A 194 -26.32 -5.20 -12.71
N PRO A 195 -25.70 -6.28 -12.21
CA PRO A 195 -24.36 -6.69 -12.64
C PRO A 195 -24.28 -7.09 -14.11
N GLY A 196 -25.37 -7.56 -14.71
CA GLY A 196 -25.43 -7.92 -16.13
C GLY A 196 -25.34 -6.73 -17.10
N SER A 197 -25.46 -5.49 -16.59
CA SER A 197 -25.39 -4.26 -17.39
C SER A 197 -24.05 -3.52 -17.29
N ILE A 198 -23.16 -3.98 -16.39
CA ILE A 198 -21.88 -3.30 -16.13
C ILE A 198 -21.00 -3.37 -17.36
N LYS A 199 -20.58 -2.20 -17.85
CA LYS A 199 -19.50 -2.06 -18.82
C LYS A 199 -18.20 -1.87 -18.06
N GLY A 200 -17.20 -2.67 -18.40
CA GLY A 200 -15.87 -2.55 -17.80
C GLY A 200 -15.24 -1.19 -18.07
N VAL A 201 -14.40 -0.74 -17.15
CA VAL A 201 -13.58 0.46 -17.30
C VAL A 201 -12.29 0.06 -18.03
N GLU A 202 -11.80 0.92 -18.93
CA GLU A 202 -10.51 0.69 -19.59
C GLU A 202 -9.34 1.01 -18.65
N PHE A 203 -8.22 0.32 -18.84
CA PHE A 203 -6.97 0.61 -18.13
C PHE A 203 -5.78 0.39 -19.07
N LYS A 204 -4.66 1.07 -18.78
CA LYS A 204 -3.44 0.89 -19.57
C LYS A 204 -2.78 -0.43 -19.19
N THR A 205 -2.56 -1.31 -20.17
CA THR A 205 -1.80 -2.53 -19.92
C THR A 205 -0.33 -2.19 -19.67
N ILE A 206 0.21 -2.63 -18.53
CA ILE A 206 1.62 -2.46 -18.17
C ILE A 206 2.38 -3.78 -18.37
N THR A 207 3.41 -3.77 -19.22
CA THR A 207 4.21 -4.96 -19.53
C THR A 207 5.59 -4.94 -18.89
N ASN A 208 6.15 -3.74 -18.65
CA ASN A 208 7.49 -3.57 -18.13
C ASN A 208 7.43 -3.03 -16.71
N ILE A 209 7.73 -3.89 -15.74
CA ILE A 209 7.87 -3.54 -14.32
C ILE A 209 9.37 -3.52 -14.02
N ASP A 210 9.91 -2.34 -13.71
CA ASP A 210 11.32 -2.18 -13.33
C ASP A 210 11.44 -1.69 -11.89
N TYR A 211 11.84 -2.60 -11.01
CA TYR A 211 12.04 -2.34 -9.59
C TYR A 211 13.41 -1.72 -9.25
N SER A 212 14.26 -1.42 -10.24
CA SER A 212 15.61 -0.85 -10.04
C SER A 212 15.63 0.37 -9.11
N MET A 213 14.61 1.23 -9.20
CA MET A 213 14.49 2.41 -8.34
C MET A 213 14.26 2.01 -6.87
N GLN A 214 13.34 1.08 -6.59
CA GLN A 214 13.08 0.60 -5.22
C GLN A 214 14.33 -0.07 -4.62
N LEU A 215 15.04 -0.86 -5.43
CA LEU A 215 16.24 -1.60 -5.02
C LEU A 215 17.45 -0.71 -4.72
N THR A 216 17.45 0.52 -5.20
CA THR A 216 18.56 1.47 -5.00
C THR A 216 18.22 2.59 -4.01
N MET A 217 17.10 2.48 -3.29
CA MET A 217 16.67 3.46 -2.30
C MET A 217 17.64 3.61 -1.11
N ASP A 218 18.44 2.59 -0.81
CA ASP A 218 19.52 2.64 0.19
C ASP A 218 20.56 3.74 -0.12
N LYS A 219 20.80 4.01 -1.41
CA LYS A 219 21.71 5.06 -1.85
C LYS A 219 21.22 6.45 -1.43
N PHE A 220 19.91 6.63 -1.28
CA PHE A 220 19.27 7.88 -0.87
C PHE A 220 19.02 7.96 0.64
N ALA A 221 18.43 6.93 1.24
CA ALA A 221 18.08 6.94 2.67
C ALA A 221 19.28 6.64 3.59
N GLY A 222 20.25 5.85 3.11
CA GLY A 222 21.29 5.27 3.95
C GLY A 222 20.79 4.08 4.76
N LYS A 223 21.70 3.28 5.32
CA LYS A 223 21.35 2.06 6.06
C LYS A 223 20.64 2.36 7.37
N ALA A 224 19.49 1.73 7.64
CA ALA A 224 18.76 1.93 8.89
C ALA A 224 19.67 1.66 10.09
N GLN A 225 19.59 2.54 11.09
CA GLN A 225 20.38 2.47 12.32
C GLN A 225 19.46 2.47 13.54
N VAL A 226 19.98 1.94 14.65
CA VAL A 226 19.32 1.97 15.94
C VAL A 226 20.05 2.90 16.90
N ASP A 227 19.34 3.84 17.49
CA ASP A 227 19.79 4.60 18.66
C ASP A 227 19.67 3.71 19.90
N GLN A 228 20.82 3.21 20.36
CA GLN A 228 20.89 2.30 21.50
C GLN A 228 20.45 2.95 22.82
N SER A 229 20.55 4.28 22.95
CA SER A 229 20.12 5.01 24.15
C SER A 229 18.59 5.03 24.30
N LYS A 230 17.87 5.04 23.18
CA LYS A 230 16.41 5.03 23.13
C LYS A 230 15.82 3.62 23.08
N CYS A 231 16.54 2.66 22.49
CA CYS A 231 16.00 1.33 22.22
C CYS A 231 15.76 0.52 23.49
N LYS A 232 14.50 0.16 23.75
CA LYS A 232 14.08 -0.72 24.86
C LYS A 232 14.03 -2.21 24.49
N LYS A 233 14.64 -2.62 23.36
CA LYS A 233 14.72 -4.03 22.92
C LYS A 233 13.37 -4.76 22.83
N CYS A 234 12.27 -4.05 22.56
CA CYS A 234 10.91 -4.59 22.52
C CYS A 234 10.59 -5.45 21.28
N LYS A 235 11.50 -5.51 20.30
CA LYS A 235 11.40 -6.30 19.06
C LYS A 235 10.24 -5.91 18.12
N THR A 236 9.59 -4.77 18.32
CA THR A 236 8.51 -4.30 17.42
C THR A 236 8.96 -4.21 15.96
N CYS A 237 10.15 -3.68 15.69
CA CYS A 237 10.70 -3.59 14.34
C CYS A 237 10.92 -4.96 13.68
N VAL A 238 11.43 -5.93 14.44
CA VAL A 238 11.64 -7.32 13.98
C VAL A 238 10.30 -7.97 13.62
N LYS A 239 9.30 -7.85 14.50
CA LYS A 239 7.97 -8.44 14.27
C LYS A 239 7.31 -7.86 13.03
N LEU A 240 7.36 -6.54 12.85
CA LEU A 240 6.64 -5.84 11.80
C LEU A 240 7.35 -5.83 10.44
N CYS A 241 8.63 -6.17 10.34
CA CYS A 241 9.32 -6.21 9.05
C CYS A 241 8.77 -7.36 8.19
N PRO A 242 8.15 -7.09 7.02
CA PRO A 242 7.62 -8.15 6.16
C PRO A 242 8.73 -8.91 5.43
N TYR A 243 9.92 -8.33 5.30
CA TYR A 243 11.04 -8.94 4.58
C TYR A 243 12.01 -9.71 5.51
N ASP A 244 11.74 -9.73 6.83
CA ASP A 244 12.66 -10.23 7.88
C ASP A 244 14.07 -9.62 7.79
N ALA A 245 14.17 -8.37 7.33
CA ALA A 245 15.41 -7.63 7.20
C ALA A 245 16.00 -7.16 8.55
N ILE A 246 15.40 -7.55 9.68
CA ILE A 246 15.79 -7.09 11.01
C ILE A 246 15.84 -8.28 11.95
N LYS A 247 17.00 -8.51 12.58
CA LYS A 247 17.22 -9.54 13.60
C LYS A 247 17.73 -8.91 14.89
N ILE A 248 17.72 -9.67 16.00
CA ILE A 248 18.38 -9.23 17.23
C ILE A 248 19.83 -9.72 17.19
N GLY A 249 20.76 -8.77 17.24
CA GLY A 249 22.20 -9.02 17.27
C GLY A 249 22.71 -9.54 18.61
N SER A 250 24.00 -9.85 18.66
CA SER A 250 24.68 -10.34 19.88
C SER A 250 24.65 -9.32 21.03
N SER A 251 24.65 -8.03 20.73
CA SER A 251 24.50 -6.93 21.70
C SER A 251 23.07 -6.78 22.25
N GLY A 252 22.13 -7.56 21.73
CA GLY A 252 20.70 -7.49 22.06
C GLY A 252 19.96 -6.33 21.38
N PHE A 253 20.61 -5.59 20.49
CA PHE A 253 19.98 -4.55 19.68
C PHE A 253 19.56 -5.05 18.28
N PRO A 254 18.58 -4.42 17.63
CA PRO A 254 18.24 -4.71 16.24
C PRO A 254 19.42 -4.50 15.29
N GLU A 255 19.69 -5.49 14.45
CA GLU A 255 20.63 -5.44 13.33
C GLU A 255 19.84 -5.52 12.02
N PHE A 256 20.20 -4.67 11.06
CA PHE A 256 19.50 -4.54 9.78
C PHE A 256 20.32 -5.18 8.66
N ASP A 257 19.70 -6.11 7.93
CA ASP A 257 20.26 -6.68 6.71
C ASP A 257 19.90 -5.78 5.52
N ALA A 258 20.89 -5.01 5.07
CA ALA A 258 20.72 -4.08 3.96
C ALA A 258 20.49 -4.78 2.60
N SER A 259 20.79 -6.08 2.48
CA SER A 259 20.60 -6.81 1.22
C SER A 259 19.14 -7.20 0.93
N ILE A 260 18.30 -7.23 1.97
CA ILE A 260 16.87 -7.58 1.87
C ILE A 260 15.94 -6.47 2.39
N CYS A 261 16.49 -5.39 2.94
CA CYS A 261 15.71 -4.22 3.35
C CYS A 261 15.26 -3.44 2.12
N LEU A 262 13.94 -3.20 2.00
CA LEU A 262 13.35 -2.41 0.92
C LEU A 262 13.03 -0.96 1.31
N TRP A 263 13.57 -0.47 2.43
CA TRP A 263 13.52 0.95 2.80
C TRP A 263 12.10 1.53 3.02
N CYS A 264 11.08 0.67 3.14
CA CYS A 264 9.68 1.07 3.34
C CYS A 264 9.41 1.90 4.60
N SER A 265 10.37 2.15 5.49
CA SER A 265 10.21 2.99 6.70
C SER A 265 9.18 2.47 7.74
N ARG A 266 8.66 1.24 7.60
CA ARG A 266 7.72 0.64 8.58
C ARG A 266 8.29 0.60 9.99
N CYS A 267 9.55 0.18 10.12
CA CYS A 267 10.24 0.04 11.41
C CYS A 267 10.43 1.41 12.10
N TYR A 268 10.75 2.45 11.33
CA TYR A 268 10.85 3.82 11.80
C TYR A 268 9.51 4.34 12.34
N ASN A 269 8.45 4.25 11.53
CA ASN A 269 7.13 4.76 11.90
C ASN A 269 6.52 4.04 13.10
N LYS A 270 6.77 2.73 13.24
CA LYS A 270 6.14 1.90 14.28
C LYS A 270 7.01 1.71 15.53
N CYS A 271 8.21 2.30 15.60
CA CYS A 271 9.04 2.18 16.79
C CYS A 271 8.48 3.04 17.93
N PRO A 272 8.02 2.45 19.05
CA PRO A 272 7.42 3.21 20.14
C PRO A 272 8.43 4.09 20.90
N ASN A 273 9.72 3.77 20.80
CA ASN A 273 10.79 4.50 21.47
C ASN A 273 11.58 5.43 20.54
N GLU A 274 11.18 5.57 19.29
CA GLU A 274 11.87 6.48 18.35
C GLU A 274 13.35 6.16 18.16
N ALA A 275 13.67 4.88 18.28
CA ALA A 275 15.04 4.41 18.32
C ALA A 275 15.57 3.98 16.95
N ILE A 276 14.84 4.19 15.85
CA ILE A 276 15.25 3.79 14.50
C ILE A 276 15.34 5.04 13.65
N ASP A 277 16.40 5.17 12.86
CA ASP A 277 16.58 6.28 11.91
C ASP A 277 17.37 5.82 10.66
N PHE A 278 17.46 6.70 9.67
CA PHE A 278 18.20 6.49 8.42
C PHE A 278 19.26 7.60 8.26
N PRO A 279 20.54 7.25 8.03
CA PRO A 279 21.64 8.16 8.28
C PRO A 279 21.87 9.23 7.23
N LYS A 280 21.53 9.00 5.95
CA LYS A 280 21.64 10.03 4.88
C LYS A 280 20.49 11.02 4.88
N SER A 281 19.86 11.07 6.01
CA SER A 281 18.51 11.49 6.23
C SER A 281 18.51 12.27 7.57
N TYR A 282 19.52 12.09 8.43
CA TYR A 282 19.78 12.95 9.60
C TYR A 282 19.81 14.44 9.24
N GLY A 283 18.95 15.23 9.91
CA GLY A 283 18.92 16.68 9.78
C GLY A 283 17.49 17.24 9.71
N ALA A 284 17.05 17.82 10.83
CA ALA A 284 15.95 18.77 11.01
C ALA A 284 14.51 18.36 10.57
N GLN A 285 13.72 18.00 11.59
CA GLN A 285 12.25 17.93 11.60
C GLN A 285 11.60 16.78 10.82
N ARG A 286 11.80 15.56 11.31
CA ARG A 286 11.10 14.37 10.82
C ARG A 286 9.96 14.02 11.73
N SER A 287 8.84 13.68 11.14
CA SER A 287 7.66 13.32 11.89
C SER A 287 7.22 11.91 11.58
N LYS A 288 7.11 11.08 12.61
CA LYS A 288 6.55 9.75 12.43
C LYS A 288 5.10 9.85 12.03
N TYR A 289 4.74 8.92 11.17
CA TYR A 289 3.37 8.65 10.82
C TYR A 289 3.05 7.19 11.14
N PRO A 290 2.84 6.85 12.43
CA PRO A 290 2.69 5.45 12.85
C PRO A 290 1.46 4.82 12.21
N LYS A 291 0.35 5.54 12.19
CA LYS A 291 -0.90 5.19 11.51
C LYS A 291 -1.72 6.46 11.35
N PRO A 292 -2.66 6.50 10.41
CA PRO A 292 -3.69 7.51 10.51
C PRO A 292 -4.48 7.26 11.79
N ASP A 293 -4.85 8.35 12.45
CA ASP A 293 -5.67 8.29 13.65
C ASP A 293 -7.13 8.47 13.26
N PHE A 294 -7.84 7.36 13.04
CA PHE A 294 -9.22 7.37 12.57
C PHE A 294 -10.26 7.63 13.66
N THR A 295 -9.85 7.68 14.94
CA THR A 295 -10.72 8.25 15.99
C THR A 295 -10.89 9.76 15.83
N LYS A 296 -10.05 10.35 14.97
CA LYS A 296 -10.08 11.73 14.50
C LYS A 296 -10.80 11.89 13.18
N ALA A 297 -10.59 10.97 12.24
CA ALA A 297 -11.35 10.91 11.00
C ALA A 297 -12.77 10.38 11.27
N GLY A 298 -13.61 11.23 11.87
CA GLY A 298 -15.01 11.23 11.48
C GLY A 298 -15.03 11.37 9.96
N VAL A 299 -15.64 10.42 9.26
CA VAL A 299 -15.86 10.58 7.82
C VAL A 299 -16.62 11.90 7.64
N GLY A 300 -15.96 12.94 7.10
CA GLY A 300 -16.63 14.09 6.50
C GLY A 300 -16.37 15.51 7.02
N ASP A 301 -15.52 15.79 8.03
CA ASP A 301 -15.35 17.19 8.50
C ASP A 301 -13.91 17.71 8.74
N GLY A 302 -12.89 16.89 8.52
CA GLY A 302 -11.49 17.34 8.52
C GLY A 302 -10.88 17.73 9.84
N LYS A 303 -11.49 17.31 10.96
CA LYS A 303 -11.01 17.67 12.29
C LYS A 303 -10.27 16.51 12.96
N ASN A 304 -9.32 16.85 13.81
CA ASN A 304 -8.54 15.89 14.57
C ASN A 304 -9.33 15.42 15.84
N SER A 305 -8.82 14.54 16.72
CA SER A 305 -9.56 14.06 17.93
C SER A 305 -9.85 15.17 18.94
N LYS A 306 -9.25 16.34 18.75
CA LYS A 306 -9.45 17.54 19.56
C LYS A 306 -10.41 18.53 18.88
N GLY A 307 -10.99 18.17 17.73
CA GLY A 307 -11.86 19.05 16.95
C GLY A 307 -11.10 20.11 16.14
N GLU A 308 -9.78 19.99 15.99
CA GLU A 308 -8.95 20.98 15.28
C GLU A 308 -8.91 20.64 13.78
N ILE A 309 -9.14 21.61 12.89
CA ILE A 309 -9.01 21.41 11.45
C ILE A 309 -7.59 20.94 11.14
N MET A 310 -7.48 19.79 10.48
CA MET A 310 -6.22 19.25 10.01
C MET A 310 -5.70 20.16 8.90
N THR A 311 -4.45 20.58 8.98
CA THR A 311 -3.85 21.36 7.89
C THR A 311 -3.84 20.50 6.62
N PRO A 312 -4.13 21.05 5.42
CA PRO A 312 -3.99 20.29 4.18
C PRO A 312 -2.57 19.74 4.01
N LEU A 313 -2.45 18.65 3.25
CA LEU A 313 -1.15 18.11 2.88
C LEU A 313 -0.30 19.19 2.19
N PRO A 314 0.98 19.38 2.56
CA PRO A 314 1.88 20.25 1.81
C PRO A 314 1.86 19.87 0.33
N GLN A 315 2.01 20.85 -0.57
CA GLN A 315 2.07 20.54 -1.99
C GLN A 315 3.33 19.68 -2.28
N PRO A 316 3.29 18.72 -3.22
CA PRO A 316 4.45 17.88 -3.52
C PRO A 316 5.73 18.71 -3.77
N GLN A 317 5.59 19.84 -4.45
CA GLN A 317 6.69 20.77 -4.75
C GLN A 317 7.36 21.31 -3.48
N GLU A 318 6.60 21.56 -2.41
CA GLU A 318 7.11 22.03 -1.12
C GLU A 318 7.92 20.94 -0.42
N ILE A 319 7.45 19.69 -0.48
CA ILE A 319 8.16 18.52 0.08
C ILE A 319 9.49 18.31 -0.65
N PHE A 320 9.47 18.43 -1.98
CA PHE A 320 10.65 18.25 -2.81
C PHE A 320 11.68 19.38 -2.67
N ALA A 321 11.23 20.63 -2.57
CA ALA A 321 12.11 21.78 -2.33
C ALA A 321 12.94 21.61 -1.04
N ARG A 322 12.35 21.04 0.01
CA ARG A 322 13.03 20.77 1.30
C ARG A 322 14.16 19.76 1.18
N MET A 323 14.03 18.80 0.27
CA MET A 323 15.09 17.83 -0.01
C MET A 323 16.14 18.32 -1.01
N GLN A 324 16.03 19.57 -1.50
CA GLN A 324 16.82 20.07 -2.62
C GLN A 324 16.72 19.13 -3.85
N TRP A 325 15.59 18.46 -4.00
CA TRP A 325 15.32 17.52 -5.07
C TRP A 325 14.27 18.10 -5.99
N LYS A 326 14.47 18.03 -7.31
CA LYS A 326 13.42 18.32 -8.28
C LYS A 326 12.88 16.97 -8.78
N PRO A 327 11.63 16.60 -8.46
CA PRO A 327 11.07 15.33 -8.90
C PRO A 327 11.02 15.32 -10.43
N CYS A 328 11.13 14.13 -11.02
CA CYS A 328 10.64 13.90 -12.37
C CYS A 328 9.12 14.11 -12.35
N LEU A 329 8.64 15.32 -12.60
CA LEU A 329 7.24 15.53 -12.94
C LEU A 329 7.08 15.02 -14.37
N ASN A 330 6.54 13.81 -14.52
CA ASN A 330 5.91 13.45 -15.78
C ASN A 330 4.70 14.38 -15.94
N ASP A 331 4.79 15.31 -16.88
CA ASP A 331 3.65 15.53 -17.76
C ASP A 331 3.22 14.16 -18.30
N TYR A 332 1.90 13.93 -18.41
CA TYR A 332 1.22 12.66 -18.74
C TYR A 332 1.73 11.91 -19.99
N GLN A 333 2.77 12.40 -20.66
CA GLN A 333 3.38 11.94 -21.89
C GLN A 333 4.77 11.25 -21.74
N GLY A 334 5.27 11.02 -20.52
CA GLY A 334 6.31 10.03 -20.27
C GLY A 334 7.74 10.36 -20.75
N ARG A 335 8.17 11.63 -20.68
CA ARG A 335 9.59 11.99 -20.82
C ARG A 335 10.22 12.25 -19.45
N GLN A 336 11.29 11.52 -19.11
CA GLN A 336 12.02 11.66 -17.86
C GLN A 336 13.20 12.64 -18.01
N ASN A 337 13.25 13.68 -17.18
CA ASN A 337 14.47 14.44 -16.89
C ASN A 337 14.51 14.76 -15.39
N CYS A 338 15.16 13.90 -14.61
CA CYS A 338 15.41 14.14 -13.18
C CYS A 338 16.71 14.94 -13.02
N GLN A 339 16.68 16.06 -12.28
CA GLN A 339 17.87 16.84 -11.94
C GLN A 339 17.89 17.16 -10.44
N ARG A 340 19.06 17.06 -9.79
CA ARG A 340 19.28 17.73 -8.50
C ARG A 340 19.24 19.24 -8.75
N LEU A 341 18.58 20.00 -7.87
CA LEU A 341 18.79 21.44 -7.85
C LEU A 341 20.21 21.63 -7.34
N THR A 342 21.08 22.14 -8.21
CA THR A 342 22.48 22.46 -7.92
C THR A 342 22.59 23.48 -6.80
#